data_AF-A0A974Y199-F1
#
_entry.id   AF-A0A974Y199-F1
#
_cell.length_a   1.000
_cell.length_b   1.000
_cell.length_c   1.000
_cell.angle_alpha   90.00
_cell.angle_beta   90.00
_cell.angle_gamma   90.00
#
_symmetry.space_group_name_H-M   'P 1'
#
loop_
_entity.id
_entity.type
_entity.pdbx_description
1 polymer ?
#
loop_
_entity_poly.entity_id
_entity_poly.type
_entity_poly.pdbx_seq_one_letter_code
_entity_poly.pdbx_strand_id
1 'polypeptide(L)'
;MKRIRTPQEKKALSLENDRRNVVAESQWGARDAIAKRKQWVNQSHRKAVHQELSALSGASPADPEAVESSVAAAKRHNWRKHPDVPLKQALLVRRSRKSSGAGNEP
;
A
#
# COMPACT_ATOMS: atom_id res chain seq x y z
N MET A 1 38.64 8.99 -2.93
CA MET A 1 38.77 8.14 -4.13
C MET A 1 37.52 7.27 -4.27
N LYS A 2 36.91 7.18 -5.47
CA LYS A 2 35.78 6.26 -5.69
C LYS A 2 36.30 4.82 -5.72
N ARG A 3 35.79 3.95 -4.84
CA ARG A 3 36.08 2.51 -4.90
C ARG A 3 35.65 1.98 -6.27
N ILE A 4 36.61 1.45 -7.03
CA ILE A 4 36.34 0.79 -8.31
C ILE A 4 35.63 -0.52 -7.99
N ARG A 5 34.42 -0.66 -8.52
CA ARG A 5 33.62 -1.88 -8.34
C ARG A 5 33.81 -2.81 -9.51
N THR A 6 33.97 -4.11 -9.21
CA THR A 6 34.01 -5.15 -10.25
C THR A 6 32.64 -5.27 -10.94
N PRO A 7 32.57 -5.83 -12.16
CA PRO A 7 31.29 -6.12 -12.80
C PRO A 7 30.34 -6.97 -11.94
N GLN A 8 30.88 -7.92 -11.17
CA GLN A 8 30.13 -8.77 -10.26
C GLN A 8 29.54 -7.97 -9.10
N GLU A 9 30.33 -7.07 -8.49
CA GLU A 9 29.86 -6.18 -7.43
C GLU A 9 28.79 -5.20 -7.95
N LYS A 10 28.95 -4.68 -9.17
CA LYS A 10 27.93 -3.83 -9.82
C LYS A 10 26.62 -4.60 -10.02
N LYS A 11 26.70 -5.85 -10.48
CA LYS A 11 25.53 -6.72 -10.68
C LYS A 11 24.83 -7.03 -9.35
N ALA A 12 25.59 -7.36 -8.31
CA ALA A 12 25.04 -7.62 -6.98
C ALA A 12 24.30 -6.39 -6.43
N LEU A 13 24.90 -5.20 -6.53
CA LEU A 13 24.26 -3.95 -6.12
C LEU A 13 23.02 -3.62 -6.95
N SER A 14 23.07 -3.86 -8.27
CA SER A 14 21.90 -3.65 -9.13
C SER A 14 20.75 -4.56 -8.72
N LEU A 15 21.01 -5.84 -8.42
CA LEU A 15 19.99 -6.80 -8.02
C LEU A 15 19.31 -6.46 -6.69
N GLU A 16 20.05 -5.85 -5.76
CA GLU A 16 19.57 -5.45 -4.44
C GLU A 16 18.87 -4.09 -4.44
N ASN A 17 19.44 -3.12 -5.18
CA ASN A 17 19.02 -1.72 -5.10
C ASN A 17 18.02 -1.32 -6.20
N ASP A 18 18.05 -1.94 -7.38
CA ASP A 18 17.03 -1.68 -8.40
C ASP A 18 15.69 -2.26 -7.92
N ARG A 19 14.66 -1.43 -7.83
CA ARG A 19 13.34 -1.81 -7.32
C ARG A 19 12.31 -1.79 -8.44
N ARG A 20 11.47 -2.82 -8.48
CA ARG A 20 10.43 -3.02 -9.49
C ARG A 20 9.06 -3.14 -8.84
N ASN A 21 8.08 -2.50 -9.45
CA ASN A 21 6.68 -2.72 -9.12
C ASN A 21 6.26 -4.11 -9.63
N VAL A 22 5.74 -4.94 -8.72
CA VAL A 22 5.22 -6.29 -9.02
C VAL A 22 3.73 -6.42 -8.72
N VAL A 23 3.09 -5.37 -8.19
CA VAL A 23 1.71 -5.39 -7.69
C VAL A 23 0.73 -4.88 -8.75
N ALA A 24 1.13 -3.88 -9.55
CA ALA A 24 0.33 -3.42 -10.66
C ALA A 24 1.04 -3.73 -11.97
N GLU A 25 0.32 -4.30 -12.93
CA GLU A 25 0.82 -4.63 -14.28
C GLU A 25 1.36 -3.39 -15.02
N SER A 26 0.95 -2.18 -14.60
CA SER A 26 1.46 -0.91 -15.11
C SER A 26 1.74 0.11 -14.00
N GLN A 27 2.71 1.01 -14.24
CA GLN A 27 3.04 2.10 -13.31
C GLN A 27 1.86 3.07 -13.13
N TRP A 28 1.05 3.29 -14.17
CA TRP A 28 -0.14 4.14 -14.10
C TRP A 28 -1.22 3.52 -13.20
N GLY A 29 -1.44 2.20 -13.28
CA GLY A 29 -2.38 1.50 -12.41
C GLY A 29 -2.03 1.61 -10.93
N ALA A 30 -0.74 1.53 -10.59
CA ALA A 30 -0.29 1.72 -9.21
C ALA A 30 -0.59 3.14 -8.68
N ARG A 31 -0.40 4.18 -9.50
CA ARG A 31 -0.68 5.57 -9.12
C ARG A 31 -2.16 5.76 -8.79
N ASP A 32 -3.04 5.25 -9.64
CA ASP A 32 -4.49 5.33 -9.44
C ASP A 32 -4.94 4.53 -8.20
N ALA A 33 -4.46 3.30 -8.03
CA ALA A 33 -4.77 2.48 -6.87
C ALA A 33 -4.33 3.15 -5.54
N ILE A 34 -3.16 3.79 -5.53
CA ILE A 34 -2.68 4.58 -4.38
C ILE A 34 -3.62 5.75 -4.08
N ALA A 35 -4.01 6.51 -5.11
CA ALA A 35 -4.91 7.65 -4.95
C ALA A 35 -6.27 7.20 -4.38
N LYS A 36 -6.89 6.17 -4.98
CA LYS A 36 -8.15 5.58 -4.53
C LYS A 36 -8.08 5.10 -3.09
N ARG A 37 -7.00 4.41 -2.71
CA ARG A 37 -6.88 3.91 -1.35
C ARG A 37 -6.67 5.02 -0.33
N LYS A 38 -5.87 6.05 -0.63
CA LYS A 38 -5.77 7.25 0.22
C LYS A 38 -7.13 7.94 0.42
N GLN A 39 -7.88 8.09 -0.67
CA GLN A 39 -9.22 8.67 -0.63
C GLN A 39 -10.14 7.85 0.28
N TRP A 40 -10.19 6.53 0.08
CA TRP A 40 -11.02 5.63 0.88
C TRP A 40 -10.69 5.69 2.38
N VAL A 41 -9.41 5.69 2.74
CA VAL A 41 -8.98 5.80 4.15
C VAL A 41 -9.46 7.11 4.79
N ASN A 42 -9.39 8.22 4.07
CA ASN A 42 -9.85 9.51 4.59
C ASN A 42 -11.38 9.62 4.62
N GLN A 43 -12.07 9.06 3.62
CA GLN A 43 -13.53 9.08 3.58
C GLN A 43 -14.15 8.20 4.66
N SER A 44 -13.66 6.98 4.84
CA SER A 44 -14.11 6.08 5.91
C SER A 44 -13.92 6.68 7.29
N HIS A 45 -12.75 7.28 7.56
CA HIS A 45 -12.51 7.98 8.82
C HIS A 45 -13.45 9.17 9.05
N ARG A 46 -13.62 10.03 8.04
CA ARG A 46 -14.57 11.15 8.14
C ARG A 46 -16.00 10.68 8.35
N LYS A 47 -16.41 9.60 7.69
CA LYS A 47 -17.74 9.00 7.88
C LYS A 47 -17.92 8.49 9.31
N ALA A 48 -16.93 7.78 9.86
CA ALA A 48 -16.97 7.29 11.24
C ALA A 48 -17.10 8.46 12.23
N VAL A 49 -16.26 9.49 12.11
CA VAL A 49 -16.33 10.68 12.97
C VAL A 49 -17.69 11.38 12.85
N HIS A 50 -18.21 11.56 11.63
CA HIS A 50 -19.53 12.18 11.43
C HIS A 50 -20.65 11.35 12.05
N GLN A 51 -20.55 10.02 12.02
CA GLN A 51 -21.54 9.15 12.64
C GLN A 51 -21.56 9.35 14.16
N GLU A 52 -20.41 9.44 14.80
CA GLU A 52 -20.32 9.77 16.24
C GLU A 52 -20.91 11.16 16.55
N LEU A 53 -20.53 12.18 15.77
CA LEU A 53 -21.03 13.55 15.94
C LEU A 53 -22.54 13.67 15.73
N SER A 54 -23.14 12.81 14.88
CA SER A 54 -24.58 12.85 14.62
C SER A 54 -25.43 12.54 15.87
N ALA A 55 -24.84 11.90 16.88
CA ALA A 55 -25.50 11.63 18.17
C ALA A 55 -25.87 12.91 18.95
N LEU A 56 -25.27 14.06 18.61
CA LEU A 56 -25.53 15.35 19.27
C LEU A 56 -26.79 16.06 18.75
N SER A 57 -27.30 15.69 17.57
CA SER A 57 -28.39 16.43 16.91
C SER A 57 -29.70 15.63 16.80
N GLY A 58 -29.84 14.56 17.59
CA GLY A 58 -31.02 13.69 17.60
C GLY A 58 -32.14 14.15 18.56
N ALA A 59 -33.27 13.45 18.53
CA ALA A 59 -34.41 13.71 19.44
C ALA A 59 -34.06 13.50 20.93
N SER A 60 -33.04 12.69 21.20
CA SER A 60 -32.40 12.53 22.51
C SER A 60 -30.90 12.70 22.31
N PRO A 61 -30.35 13.92 22.47
CA PRO A 61 -28.93 14.17 22.28
C PRO A 61 -28.08 13.35 23.25
N ALA A 62 -26.99 12.77 22.75
CA ALA A 62 -25.99 12.16 23.61
C ALA A 62 -25.22 13.21 24.42
N ASP A 63 -24.62 12.77 25.52
CA ASP A 63 -23.71 13.58 26.32
C ASP A 63 -22.49 14.03 25.48
N PRO A 64 -22.21 15.35 25.37
CA PRO A 64 -21.09 15.87 24.61
C PRO A 64 -19.73 15.28 24.97
N GLU A 65 -19.49 15.02 26.26
CA GLU A 65 -18.19 14.51 26.74
C GLU A 65 -17.96 13.04 26.31
N ALA A 66 -19.03 12.25 26.33
CA ALA A 66 -19.02 10.89 25.79
C ALA A 66 -18.79 10.88 24.26
N VAL A 67 -19.43 11.80 23.52
CA VAL A 67 -19.24 11.92 22.06
C VAL A 67 -17.82 12.37 21.72
N GLU A 68 -17.25 13.32 22.47
CA GLU A 68 -15.85 13.73 22.30
C GLU A 68 -14.90 12.55 22.48
N SER A 69 -15.12 11.75 23.53
CA SER A 69 -14.34 10.54 23.79
C SER A 69 -14.45 9.52 22.65
N SER A 70 -15.65 9.29 22.11
CA SER A 70 -15.87 8.40 20.96
C SER A 70 -15.19 8.90 19.68
N VAL A 71 -15.27 10.20 19.40
CA VAL A 71 -14.58 10.82 18.25
C VAL A 71 -13.06 10.70 18.39
N ALA A 72 -12.52 10.94 19.59
CA ALA A 72 -11.10 10.77 19.86
C ALA A 72 -10.65 9.30 19.70
N ALA A 73 -11.53 8.35 20.00
CA ALA A 73 -11.30 6.92 19.82
C ALA A 73 -11.44 6.45 18.36
N ALA A 74 -12.07 7.23 17.48
CA ALA A 74 -12.25 6.86 16.08
C ALA A 74 -10.90 6.78 15.34
N LYS A 75 -10.53 5.56 14.91
CA LYS A 75 -9.22 5.31 14.29
C LYS A 75 -9.31 5.34 12.77
N ARG A 76 -8.42 6.11 12.16
CA ARG A 76 -8.17 6.03 10.72
C ARG A 76 -7.54 4.67 10.39
N HIS A 77 -7.98 4.05 9.28
CA HIS A 77 -7.31 2.85 8.77
C HIS A 77 -5.80 3.09 8.56
N ASN A 78 -4.99 2.15 9.03
CA ASN A 78 -3.54 2.22 8.91
C ASN A 78 -3.10 1.77 7.51
N TRP A 79 -3.21 2.66 6.54
CA TRP A 79 -2.70 2.42 5.20
C TRP A 79 -1.33 3.06 5.01
N ARG A 80 -0.42 2.31 4.41
CA ARG A 80 0.89 2.78 3.96
C ARG A 80 1.17 2.22 2.58
N LYS A 81 1.83 3.02 1.73
CA LYS A 81 2.34 2.52 0.45
C LYS A 81 3.45 1.53 0.74
N HIS A 82 3.31 0.31 0.23
CA HIS A 82 4.37 -0.68 0.31
C HIS A 82 5.52 -0.30 -0.66
N PRO A 83 6.79 -0.44 -0.27
CA PRO A 83 7.91 -0.21 -1.19
C PRO A 83 7.89 -1.24 -2.34
N ASP A 84 8.44 -0.85 -3.48
CA ASP A 84 8.69 -1.75 -4.60
C ASP A 84 9.71 -2.83 -4.21
N VAL A 85 9.63 -4.00 -4.85
CA VAL A 85 10.48 -5.14 -4.50
C VAL A 85 11.83 -5.08 -5.22
N PRO A 86 12.92 -5.58 -4.62
CA PRO A 86 14.22 -5.69 -5.30
C PRO A 86 14.14 -6.50 -6.60
N LEU A 87 14.96 -6.13 -7.58
CA LEU A 87 15.03 -6.78 -8.89
C LEU A 87 15.30 -8.29 -8.76
N LYS A 88 16.15 -8.69 -7.82
CA LYS A 88 16.39 -10.12 -7.52
C LYS A 88 15.09 -10.87 -7.24
N GLN A 89 14.20 -10.31 -6.42
CA GLN A 89 12.91 -10.94 -6.08
C GLN A 89 11.96 -10.92 -7.27
N ALA A 90 11.88 -9.80 -8.00
CA ALA A 90 11.05 -9.71 -9.20
C ALA A 90 11.40 -10.77 -10.25
N LEU A 91 12.70 -11.05 -10.43
CA LEU A 91 13.18 -12.10 -11.33
C LEU A 91 12.78 -13.51 -10.88
N LEU A 92 12.82 -13.79 -9.56
CA LEU A 92 12.36 -15.07 -9.01
C LEU A 92 10.88 -15.30 -9.30
N VAL A 93 10.03 -14.30 -9.03
CA VAL A 93 8.59 -14.36 -9.29
C VAL A 93 8.28 -14.49 -10.78
N ARG A 94 9.09 -13.90 -11.66
CA ARG A 94 8.95 -14.07 -13.11
C ARG A 94 9.35 -15.48 -13.55
N ARG A 95 10.39 -16.07 -12.96
CA ARG A 95 10.84 -17.43 -13.27
C ARG A 95 9.83 -18.48 -12.80
N SER A 96 9.25 -18.32 -11.61
CA SER A 96 8.23 -19.26 -11.10
C SER A 96 6.96 -19.26 -11.96
N ARG A 97 6.51 -18.09 -12.43
CA ARG A 97 5.36 -17.97 -13.35
C ARG A 97 5.60 -18.63 -14.71
N LYS A 98 6.85 -18.68 -15.17
CA LYS A 98 7.21 -19.36 -16.43
C LYS A 98 7.20 -20.88 -16.28
N SER A 99 7.71 -21.41 -15.17
CA SER A 99 7.72 -22.87 -14.94
C SER A 99 6.32 -23.46 -14.81
N SER A 100 5.34 -22.71 -14.30
CA SER A 100 3.94 -23.15 -14.22
C SER A 100 3.19 -23.14 -15.57
N GLY A 101 3.73 -22.47 -16.60
CA GLY A 101 3.11 -22.39 -17.93
C GLY A 101 3.65 -23.40 -18.94
N ALA A 102 4.68 -24.17 -18.60
CA ALA A 102 5.36 -25.10 -19.50
C ALA A 102 4.76 -26.52 -19.49
N GLY A 103 3.50 -26.68 -19.10
CA GLY A 103 2.80 -27.96 -18.99
C GLY A 103 1.61 -28.11 -19.94
N ASN A 104 1.49 -27.26 -20.97
CA ASN A 104 0.42 -27.36 -21.95
C ASN A 104 0.97 -27.14 -23.36
N GLU A 105 1.56 -28.18 -23.94
CA GLU A 105 1.66 -28.33 -25.39
C GLU A 105 1.02 -29.69 -25.76
N PRO A 106 0.25 -29.75 -26.87
CA PRO A 106 -0.51 -30.93 -27.33
C PRO A 106 0.37 -32.09 -27.80
#